data_AF-A0A8J7PL67-F1
#
_entry.id   AF-A0A8J7PL67-F1
#
_cell.length_a   1.000
_cell.length_b   1.000
_cell.length_c   1.000
_cell.angle_alpha   90.00
_cell.angle_beta   90.00
_cell.angle_gamma   90.00
#
_symmetry.space_group_name_H-M   'P 1'
#
loop_
_entity.id
_entity.type
_entity.pdbx_description
1 polymer ?
#
loop_
_entity_poly.entity_id
_entity_poly.type
_entity_poly.pdbx_seq_one_letter_code
_entity_poly.pdbx_strand_id
1 'polypeptide(L)'
;MSEAKATKQTGKERLNELSGFGRWKELFPPLENEETALASLREDLAEVPVLGTDGKVTNTYAKIEAEDLSRADKDLIWHCLALVREAYLKLEDADCQAGGGGYQWNMNWKHTRGELDQVLEACRILELSPQEARDAMIASIFSDAVKNRGNFIVHNVHGAQAAAQVLSYFFDPDNPEEIKIVERIVLAVKQHQIAPPEFMARTVAVLLCRKFDLEPFDRLIAHGNTMEQAKNKLNRRVISIYSKIRLPYQKEHLSDDLLTIKFTEEEREMLSSIEIEDWYVPHPDVRDSVIAHALIAGDHSINYNNPDGFAKIALIRGPSTEAYFEDPTIYDSLESAMASFSDSYKILLPEVRTLALNGIRRTHLAVTRVLRIMTELFANITVGPRDNKTEINGEEMVRQAMDRAKMKNPDIFERDAGYSSEEGHRILEKAVEKVGLILADWQEEYGAIPFCEREPSQSEPGPGRLPFWNTPLRYPLRDQKGELLMSSLTELEQRQFSFALRIREIAVELLRAEQWFFC
;
A
#
# COMPACT_ATOMS: atom_id res chain seq x y z
N MET A 1 27.79 -45.21 -15.17
CA MET A 1 27.43 -44.38 -14.00
C MET A 1 28.46 -43.26 -13.90
N SER A 2 28.18 -42.09 -14.47
CA SER A 2 29.01 -40.91 -14.24
C SER A 2 28.31 -40.05 -13.20
N GLU A 3 28.86 -40.02 -11.99
CA GLU A 3 28.57 -38.95 -11.04
C GLU A 3 28.99 -37.64 -11.72
N ALA A 4 27.99 -36.85 -12.15
CA ALA A 4 28.22 -35.48 -12.52
C ALA A 4 28.76 -34.77 -11.27
N LYS A 5 30.04 -34.37 -11.30
CA LYS A 5 30.59 -33.44 -10.33
C LYS A 5 29.76 -32.16 -10.42
N ALA A 6 28.83 -31.97 -9.48
CA ALA A 6 28.20 -30.69 -9.27
C ALA A 6 29.32 -29.71 -8.90
N THR A 7 29.67 -28.82 -9.83
CA THR A 7 30.62 -27.73 -9.57
C THR A 7 30.04 -26.91 -8.43
N LYS A 8 30.76 -26.81 -7.31
CA LYS A 8 30.30 -26.05 -6.15
C LYS A 8 30.26 -24.58 -6.55
N GLN A 9 29.06 -24.02 -6.67
CA GLN A 9 28.85 -22.61 -6.99
C GLN A 9 29.59 -21.72 -5.97
N THR A 10 30.34 -20.74 -6.46
CA THR A 10 31.03 -19.77 -5.61
C THR A 10 30.05 -18.76 -5.00
N GLY A 11 30.37 -18.16 -3.85
CA GLY A 11 29.50 -17.15 -3.24
C GLY A 11 29.31 -15.91 -4.12
N LYS A 12 30.31 -15.55 -4.93
CA LYS A 12 30.20 -14.49 -5.95
C LYS A 12 29.24 -14.84 -7.09
N GLU A 13 29.28 -16.07 -7.61
CA GLU A 13 28.31 -16.53 -8.60
C GLU A 13 26.90 -16.53 -8.00
N ARG A 14 26.76 -16.97 -6.76
CA ARG A 14 25.49 -16.98 -6.05
C ARG A 14 24.92 -15.58 -5.86
N LEU A 15 25.73 -14.62 -5.41
CA LEU A 15 25.33 -13.23 -5.23
C LEU A 15 24.94 -12.57 -6.56
N ASN A 16 25.67 -12.86 -7.64
CA ASN A 16 25.32 -12.39 -8.98
C ASN A 16 23.94 -12.91 -9.41
N GLU A 17 23.63 -14.19 -9.19
CA GLU A 17 22.30 -14.73 -9.49
C GLU A 17 21.20 -14.08 -8.64
N LEU A 18 21.43 -13.95 -7.33
CA LEU A 18 20.46 -13.32 -6.42
C LEU A 18 20.16 -11.87 -6.82
N SER A 19 21.16 -11.13 -7.29
CA SER A 19 21.02 -9.74 -7.76
C SER A 19 20.41 -9.58 -9.16
N GLY A 20 20.02 -10.68 -9.82
CA GLY A 20 19.59 -10.64 -11.22
C GLY A 20 20.69 -10.14 -12.15
N PHE A 21 21.94 -10.55 -11.90
CA PHE A 21 23.14 -10.14 -12.63
C PHE A 21 23.39 -8.62 -12.61
N GLY A 22 23.06 -7.97 -11.49
CA GLY A 22 23.25 -6.53 -11.31
C GLY A 22 22.25 -5.67 -12.08
N ARG A 23 21.05 -6.21 -12.37
CA ARG A 23 19.96 -5.52 -13.08
C ARG A 23 19.64 -4.13 -12.52
N TRP A 24 19.80 -3.94 -11.21
CA TRP A 24 19.39 -2.72 -10.50
C TRP A 24 20.54 -1.78 -10.11
N LYS A 25 21.76 -2.00 -10.62
CA LYS A 25 22.94 -1.18 -10.30
C LYS A 25 22.78 0.30 -10.59
N GLU A 26 22.09 0.64 -11.68
CA GLU A 26 21.86 2.04 -12.06
C GLU A 26 20.83 2.73 -11.16
N LEU A 27 19.89 1.98 -10.59
CA LEU A 27 18.87 2.51 -9.69
C LEU A 27 19.41 2.61 -8.26
N PHE A 28 20.23 1.66 -7.82
CA PHE A 28 20.84 1.62 -6.50
C PHE A 28 22.38 1.65 -6.58
N PRO A 29 23.00 2.73 -7.08
CA PRO A 29 24.44 2.90 -6.96
C PRO A 29 24.84 3.11 -5.48
N PRO A 30 26.10 2.87 -5.09
CA PRO A 30 26.59 3.32 -3.78
C PRO A 30 26.31 4.81 -3.55
N LEU A 31 26.06 5.20 -2.30
CA LEU A 31 25.76 6.59 -1.94
C LEU A 31 26.95 7.49 -2.28
N GLU A 32 26.71 8.54 -3.07
CA GLU A 32 27.76 9.50 -3.42
C GLU A 32 28.19 10.37 -2.21
N ASN A 33 27.22 10.72 -1.36
CA ASN A 33 27.43 11.51 -0.14
C ASN A 33 26.61 10.92 1.01
N GLU A 34 27.21 9.96 1.72
CA GLU A 34 26.57 9.23 2.82
C GLU A 34 26.07 10.14 3.93
N GLU A 35 26.86 11.14 4.34
CA GLU A 35 26.50 12.06 5.43
C GLU A 35 25.21 12.83 5.11
N THR A 36 25.09 13.36 3.90
CA THR A 36 23.91 14.11 3.47
C THR A 36 22.69 13.21 3.30
N ALA A 37 22.88 12.02 2.73
CA ALA A 37 21.80 11.05 2.54
C ALA A 37 21.22 10.58 3.88
N LEU A 38 22.09 10.26 4.85
CA LEU A 38 21.69 9.83 6.20
C LEU A 38 21.06 10.97 7.01
N ALA A 39 21.56 12.21 6.87
CA ALA A 39 20.94 13.37 7.51
C ALA A 39 19.52 13.62 6.97
N SER A 40 19.35 13.59 5.65
CA SER A 40 18.03 13.76 5.01
C SER A 40 17.07 12.63 5.37
N LEU A 41 17.57 11.39 5.42
CA LEU A 41 16.80 10.24 5.88
C LEU A 41 16.27 10.45 7.31
N ARG A 42 17.12 10.95 8.21
CA ARG A 42 16.73 11.20 9.60
C ARG A 42 15.62 12.25 9.71
N GLU A 43 15.66 13.29 8.88
CA GLU A 43 14.58 14.29 8.79
C GLU A 43 13.26 13.64 8.34
N ASP A 44 13.30 12.83 7.29
CA ASP A 44 12.12 12.12 6.79
C ASP A 44 11.51 11.18 7.85
N LEU A 45 12.36 10.47 8.60
CA LEU A 45 11.90 9.55 9.64
C LEU A 45 11.38 10.25 10.90
N ALA A 46 11.78 11.51 11.14
CA ALA A 46 11.25 12.30 12.23
C ALA A 46 9.77 12.68 12.03
N GLU A 47 9.28 12.63 10.79
CA GLU A 47 7.88 12.89 10.43
C GLU A 47 6.98 11.65 10.53
N VAL A 48 7.51 10.49 10.91
CA VAL A 48 6.74 9.23 10.98
C VAL A 48 6.41 8.93 12.45
N PRO A 49 5.17 9.18 12.91
CA PRO A 49 4.83 9.00 14.31
C PRO A 49 4.65 7.53 14.68
N VAL A 50 5.23 7.14 15.81
CA VAL A 50 5.16 5.77 16.35
C VAL A 50 5.02 5.79 17.87
N LEU A 51 4.62 4.67 18.46
CA LEU A 51 4.67 4.51 19.92
C LEU A 51 6.03 3.96 20.35
N GLY A 52 6.67 4.66 21.28
CA GLY A 52 7.82 4.14 22.01
C GLY A 52 7.42 3.00 22.95
N THR A 53 8.42 2.30 23.48
CA THR A 53 8.21 1.22 24.47
C THR A 53 7.60 1.71 25.78
N ASP A 54 7.70 3.02 26.06
CA ASP A 54 7.08 3.68 27.20
C ASP A 54 5.62 4.10 26.95
N GLY A 55 5.06 3.76 25.78
CA GLY A 55 3.70 4.11 25.37
C GLY A 55 3.53 5.57 24.94
N LYS A 56 4.61 6.36 24.84
CA LYS A 56 4.54 7.75 24.37
C LYS A 56 4.78 7.85 22.87
N VAL A 57 4.19 8.88 22.26
CA VAL A 57 4.43 9.20 20.85
C VAL A 57 5.88 9.66 20.67
N THR A 58 6.59 9.02 19.75
CA THR A 58 7.93 9.36 19.26
C THR A 58 7.95 9.24 17.74
N ASN A 59 9.13 9.11 17.12
CA ASN A 59 9.28 8.87 15.69
C ASN A 59 10.07 7.59 15.38
N THR A 60 9.94 7.08 14.16
CA THR A 60 10.55 5.83 13.71
C THR A 60 12.06 5.78 13.93
N TYR A 61 12.77 6.88 13.65
CA TYR A 61 14.23 6.94 13.87
C TYR A 61 14.59 6.76 15.35
N ALA A 62 13.97 7.55 16.23
CA ALA A 62 14.25 7.52 17.66
C ALA A 62 13.87 6.16 18.28
N LYS A 63 12.81 5.52 17.79
CA LYS A 63 12.39 4.19 18.23
C LYS A 63 13.43 3.13 17.87
N ILE A 64 13.83 3.04 16.60
CA ILE A 64 14.82 2.05 16.15
C ILE A 64 16.19 2.29 16.80
N GLU A 65 16.58 3.55 17.01
CA GLU A 65 17.81 3.89 17.73
C GLU A 65 17.80 3.44 19.21
N ALA A 66 16.62 3.31 19.82
CA ALA A 66 16.46 2.79 21.19
C ALA A 66 16.44 1.25 21.27
N GLU A 67 16.35 0.52 20.15
CA GLU A 67 16.32 -0.94 20.14
C GLU A 67 17.66 -1.57 20.55
N ASP A 68 17.60 -2.78 21.09
CA ASP A 68 18.77 -3.59 21.43
C ASP A 68 19.35 -4.30 20.18
N LEU A 69 19.73 -3.48 19.19
CA LEU A 69 20.46 -3.89 18.01
C LEU A 69 21.88 -3.34 18.10
N SER A 70 22.85 -4.07 17.55
CA SER A 70 24.23 -3.57 17.51
C SER A 70 24.30 -2.30 16.65
N ARG A 71 25.30 -1.45 16.92
CA ARG A 71 25.51 -0.23 16.11
C ARG A 71 25.71 -0.56 14.64
N ALA A 72 26.46 -1.62 14.34
CA ALA A 72 26.69 -2.08 12.97
C ALA A 72 25.40 -2.51 12.26
N ASP A 73 24.49 -3.18 12.97
CA ASP A 73 23.20 -3.60 12.41
C ASP A 73 22.30 -2.40 12.11
N LYS A 74 22.23 -1.44 13.06
CA LYS A 74 21.47 -0.20 12.86
C LYS A 74 22.03 0.62 11.71
N ASP A 75 23.36 0.72 11.61
CA ASP A 75 24.01 1.43 10.52
C ASP A 75 23.70 0.76 9.18
N LEU A 76 23.77 -0.57 9.08
CA LEU A 76 23.40 -1.28 7.85
C LEU A 76 21.94 -0.99 7.44
N ILE A 77 21.00 -1.03 8.38
CA ILE A 77 19.58 -0.69 8.13
C ILE A 77 19.46 0.73 7.57
N TRP A 78 20.15 1.71 8.17
CA TRP A 78 20.11 3.10 7.72
C TRP A 78 20.74 3.31 6.35
N HIS A 79 21.85 2.64 6.04
CA HIS A 79 22.45 2.71 4.70
C HIS A 79 21.54 2.08 3.64
N CYS A 80 20.92 0.93 3.92
CA CYS A 80 19.95 0.31 3.02
C CYS A 80 18.74 1.23 2.78
N LEU A 81 18.19 1.82 3.84
CA LEU A 81 17.02 2.70 3.73
C LEU A 81 17.35 4.02 3.00
N ALA A 82 18.54 4.59 3.23
CA ALA A 82 19.01 5.77 2.51
C ALA A 82 19.14 5.49 1.01
N LEU A 83 19.66 4.32 0.62
CA LEU A 83 19.74 3.92 -0.78
C LEU A 83 18.35 3.81 -1.44
N VAL A 84 17.36 3.26 -0.73
CA VAL A 84 15.98 3.18 -1.24
C VAL A 84 15.33 4.56 -1.34
N ARG A 85 15.59 5.44 -0.38
CA ARG A 85 15.15 6.84 -0.43
C ARG A 85 15.66 7.55 -1.68
N GLU A 86 16.97 7.51 -1.92
CA GLU A 86 17.59 8.16 -3.09
C GLU A 86 17.08 7.56 -4.41
N ALA A 87 16.82 6.25 -4.44
CA ALA A 87 16.20 5.60 -5.59
C ALA A 87 14.77 6.12 -5.86
N TYR A 88 13.95 6.31 -4.82
CA TYR A 88 12.61 6.89 -5.00
C TYR A 88 12.66 8.34 -5.46
N LEU A 89 13.57 9.17 -4.94
CA LEU A 89 13.76 10.55 -5.41
C LEU A 89 14.13 10.58 -6.89
N LYS A 90 15.08 9.72 -7.32
CA LYS A 90 15.47 9.60 -8.73
C LYS A 90 14.29 9.20 -9.62
N LEU A 91 13.43 8.29 -9.15
CA LEU A 91 12.24 7.85 -9.88
C LEU A 91 11.15 8.93 -9.90
N GLU A 92 10.98 9.67 -8.81
CA GLU A 92 10.07 10.82 -8.71
C GLU A 92 10.45 11.91 -9.69
N ASP A 93 11.73 12.30 -9.73
CA ASP A 93 12.25 13.28 -10.69
C ASP A 93 12.06 12.84 -12.14
N ALA A 94 12.35 11.57 -12.45
CA ALA A 94 12.19 11.02 -13.78
C ALA A 94 10.71 10.99 -14.23
N ASP A 95 9.80 10.62 -13.33
CA ASP A 95 8.35 10.62 -13.60
C ASP A 95 7.84 12.05 -13.82
N CYS A 96 8.25 13.00 -12.97
CA CYS A 96 7.95 14.42 -13.15
C CYS A 96 8.42 14.97 -14.51
N GLN A 97 9.64 14.63 -14.92
CA GLN A 97 10.18 15.02 -16.22
C GLN A 97 9.42 14.40 -17.40
N ALA A 98 8.88 13.20 -17.23
CA ALA A 98 8.05 12.52 -18.23
C ALA A 98 6.59 13.06 -18.28
N GLY A 99 6.26 14.07 -17.48
CA GLY A 99 4.90 14.61 -17.35
C GLY A 99 4.00 13.82 -16.41
N GLY A 100 4.55 12.83 -15.70
CA GLY A 100 3.95 12.23 -14.51
C GLY A 100 3.96 13.22 -13.34
N GLY A 101 3.26 12.86 -12.27
CA GLY A 101 3.15 13.72 -11.08
C GLY A 101 4.14 13.38 -9.97
N GLY A 102 5.02 12.39 -10.14
CA GLY A 102 5.93 11.89 -9.10
C GLY A 102 5.25 11.12 -7.97
N TYR A 103 3.94 11.26 -7.87
CA TYR A 103 3.10 10.91 -6.74
C TYR A 103 3.16 9.45 -6.31
N GLN A 104 3.30 8.52 -7.26
CA GLN A 104 3.44 7.08 -6.95
C GLN A 104 4.67 6.81 -6.09
N TRP A 105 5.79 7.47 -6.40
CA TRP A 105 7.07 7.24 -5.74
C TRP A 105 7.09 7.87 -4.35
N ASN A 106 6.54 9.08 -4.20
CA ASN A 106 6.34 9.70 -2.89
C ASN A 106 5.48 8.82 -1.96
N MET A 107 4.43 8.19 -2.51
CA MET A 107 3.57 7.28 -1.76
C MET A 107 4.31 6.00 -1.34
N ASN A 108 5.07 5.40 -2.25
CA ASN A 108 5.89 4.22 -1.93
C ASN A 108 6.93 4.55 -0.85
N TRP A 109 7.58 5.72 -0.92
CA TRP A 109 8.52 6.16 0.12
C TRP A 109 7.85 6.28 1.49
N LYS A 110 6.68 6.94 1.55
CA LYS A 110 5.89 7.08 2.79
C LYS A 110 5.51 5.73 3.40
N HIS A 111 5.12 4.77 2.54
CA HIS A 111 4.83 3.40 2.95
C HIS A 111 6.07 2.73 3.55
N THR A 112 7.20 2.70 2.83
CA THR A 112 8.44 2.04 3.28
C THR A 112 8.91 2.57 4.64
N ARG A 113 8.90 3.89 4.85
CA ARG A 113 9.34 4.47 6.13
C ARG A 113 8.37 4.21 7.29
N GLY A 114 7.08 4.02 7.01
CA GLY A 114 6.07 3.66 8.01
C GLY A 114 6.07 2.17 8.37
N GLU A 115 6.42 1.30 7.42
CA GLU A 115 6.40 -0.15 7.59
C GLU A 115 7.44 -0.64 8.61
N LEU A 116 8.60 0.01 8.70
CA LEU A 116 9.70 -0.37 9.60
C LEU A 116 9.29 -0.54 11.07
N ASP A 117 8.45 0.37 11.57
CA ASP A 117 7.91 0.30 12.93
C ASP A 117 7.04 -0.95 13.13
N GLN A 118 6.17 -1.24 12.17
CA GLN A 118 5.25 -2.35 12.25
C GLN A 118 5.98 -3.69 12.12
N VAL A 119 7.02 -3.76 11.30
CA VAL A 119 7.91 -4.93 11.20
C VAL A 119 8.68 -5.13 12.50
N LEU A 120 9.20 -4.07 13.12
CA LEU A 120 9.87 -4.15 14.42
C LEU A 120 8.94 -4.69 15.51
N GLU A 121 7.69 -4.23 15.58
CA GLU A 121 6.68 -4.77 16.50
C GLU A 121 6.38 -6.24 16.22
N ALA A 122 6.25 -6.63 14.95
CA ALA A 122 6.08 -8.04 14.58
C ALA A 122 7.29 -8.89 14.98
N CYS A 123 8.52 -8.37 14.83
CA CYS A 123 9.74 -9.05 15.25
C CYS A 123 9.75 -9.33 16.76
N ARG A 124 9.28 -8.38 17.58
CA ARG A 124 9.16 -8.53 19.04
C ARG A 124 8.15 -9.59 19.42
N ILE A 125 6.97 -9.57 18.80
CA ILE A 125 5.90 -10.55 19.05
C ILE A 125 6.34 -11.97 18.65
N LEU A 126 7.08 -12.09 17.55
CA LEU A 126 7.63 -13.36 17.07
C LEU A 126 8.95 -13.76 17.75
N GLU A 127 9.40 -12.99 18.74
CA GLU A 127 10.63 -13.25 19.50
C GLU A 127 11.87 -13.45 18.63
N LEU A 128 11.98 -12.66 17.54
CA LEU A 128 13.14 -12.72 16.65
C LEU A 128 14.41 -12.28 17.36
N SER A 129 15.52 -12.97 17.08
CA SER A 129 16.83 -12.54 17.55
C SER A 129 17.22 -11.17 16.94
N PRO A 130 18.17 -10.43 17.55
CA PRO A 130 18.63 -9.15 16.99
C PRO A 130 19.06 -9.23 15.52
N GLN A 131 19.68 -10.34 15.12
CA GLN A 131 20.09 -10.57 13.74
C GLN A 131 18.91 -10.80 12.80
N GLU A 132 17.90 -11.56 13.23
CA GLU A 132 16.69 -11.79 12.45
C GLU A 132 15.82 -10.52 12.36
N ALA A 133 15.78 -9.72 13.42
CA ALA A 133 15.09 -8.43 13.42
C ALA A 133 15.75 -7.43 12.45
N ARG A 134 17.09 -7.37 12.42
CA ARG A 134 17.83 -6.63 11.39
C ARG A 134 17.46 -7.09 9.98
N ASP A 135 17.52 -8.39 9.74
CA ASP A 135 17.25 -8.96 8.42
C ASP A 135 15.80 -8.72 7.98
N ALA A 136 14.84 -8.76 8.91
CA ALA A 136 13.45 -8.39 8.67
C ALA A 136 13.31 -6.92 8.29
N MET A 137 13.97 -6.00 9.01
CA MET A 137 13.91 -4.58 8.63
C MET A 137 14.52 -4.33 7.25
N ILE A 138 15.66 -4.97 6.93
CA ILE A 138 16.27 -4.86 5.59
C ILE A 138 15.35 -5.46 4.52
N ALA A 139 14.74 -6.62 4.77
CA ALA A 139 13.78 -7.21 3.84
C ALA A 139 12.58 -6.27 3.60
N SER A 140 12.07 -5.61 4.64
CA SER A 140 10.97 -4.65 4.54
C SER A 140 11.36 -3.42 3.72
N ILE A 141 12.59 -2.92 3.87
CA ILE A 141 13.12 -1.81 3.06
C ILE A 141 13.04 -2.13 1.55
N PHE A 142 13.29 -3.39 1.17
CA PHE A 142 13.35 -3.80 -0.23
C PHE A 142 12.09 -4.48 -0.77
N SER A 143 11.08 -4.75 0.06
CA SER A 143 9.84 -5.46 -0.33
C SER A 143 9.15 -4.77 -1.52
N ASP A 144 8.97 -3.46 -1.41
CA ASP A 144 8.29 -2.58 -2.37
C ASP A 144 9.23 -1.59 -3.09
N ALA A 145 10.55 -1.71 -2.88
CA ALA A 145 11.56 -0.76 -3.40
C ALA A 145 11.57 -0.62 -4.92
N VAL A 146 11.14 -1.67 -5.65
CA VAL A 146 11.07 -1.68 -7.12
C VAL A 146 9.63 -1.97 -7.59
N LYS A 147 8.68 -1.14 -7.17
CA LYS A 147 7.26 -1.30 -7.46
C LYS A 147 6.70 -0.18 -8.33
N ASN A 148 6.11 -0.56 -9.46
CA ASN A 148 5.36 0.33 -10.34
C ASN A 148 4.13 -0.38 -10.94
N ARG A 149 3.28 0.37 -11.63
CA ARG A 149 2.06 -0.16 -12.27
C ARG A 149 2.35 -1.33 -13.23
N GLY A 150 3.51 -1.34 -13.88
CA GLY A 150 3.88 -2.36 -14.87
C GLY A 150 4.35 -3.68 -14.28
N ASN A 151 4.81 -3.71 -13.02
CA ASN A 151 5.43 -4.89 -12.42
C ASN A 151 4.73 -5.37 -11.12
N PHE A 152 3.48 -4.96 -10.90
CA PHE A 152 2.74 -5.22 -9.65
C PHE A 152 2.73 -6.68 -9.21
N ILE A 153 2.73 -7.67 -10.11
CA ILE A 153 2.72 -9.10 -9.74
C ILE A 153 4.10 -9.71 -9.50
N VAL A 154 5.18 -8.98 -9.79
CA VAL A 154 6.58 -9.47 -9.71
C VAL A 154 7.53 -8.50 -9.00
N HIS A 155 7.03 -7.40 -8.45
CA HIS A 155 7.85 -6.37 -7.81
C HIS A 155 8.64 -6.91 -6.61
N ASN A 156 8.10 -7.88 -5.87
CA ASN A 156 8.81 -8.61 -4.82
C ASN A 156 10.08 -9.32 -5.33
N VAL A 157 10.05 -9.88 -6.54
CA VAL A 157 11.23 -10.49 -7.17
C VAL A 157 12.26 -9.41 -7.52
N HIS A 158 11.81 -8.28 -8.05
CA HIS A 158 12.69 -7.14 -8.36
C HIS A 158 13.28 -6.50 -7.11
N GLY A 159 12.49 -6.35 -6.05
CA GLY A 159 12.92 -5.89 -4.74
C GLY A 159 13.96 -6.82 -4.12
N ALA A 160 13.76 -8.14 -4.22
CA ALA A 160 14.73 -9.12 -3.76
C ALA A 160 16.06 -9.03 -4.52
N GLN A 161 16.01 -8.83 -5.83
CA GLN A 161 17.21 -8.60 -6.65
C GLN A 161 17.93 -7.30 -6.26
N ALA A 162 17.16 -6.23 -5.99
CA ALA A 162 17.71 -4.97 -5.49
C ALA A 162 18.37 -5.13 -4.11
N ALA A 163 17.74 -5.88 -3.19
CA ALA A 163 18.30 -6.19 -1.89
C ALA A 163 19.67 -6.88 -2.01
N ALA A 164 19.76 -7.94 -2.83
CA ALA A 164 21.03 -8.63 -3.08
C ALA A 164 22.09 -7.72 -3.72
N GLN A 165 21.68 -6.84 -4.65
CA GLN A 165 22.57 -5.86 -5.26
C GLN A 165 23.13 -4.88 -4.22
N VAL A 166 22.29 -4.33 -3.34
CA VAL A 166 22.72 -3.38 -2.32
C VAL A 166 23.58 -4.05 -1.25
N LEU A 167 23.17 -5.23 -0.78
CA LEU A 167 23.91 -5.96 0.24
C LEU A 167 25.31 -6.39 -0.24
N SER A 168 25.52 -6.49 -1.56
CA SER A 168 26.86 -6.71 -2.14
C SER A 168 27.87 -5.60 -1.86
N TYR A 169 27.43 -4.41 -1.44
CA TYR A 169 28.31 -3.31 -1.03
C TYR A 169 28.85 -3.48 0.39
N PHE A 170 28.15 -4.24 1.23
CA PHE A 170 28.42 -4.35 2.65
C PHE A 170 28.93 -5.73 3.08
N PHE A 171 28.67 -6.76 2.27
CA PHE A 171 29.04 -8.14 2.57
C PHE A 171 30.08 -8.70 1.60
N ASP A 172 31.00 -9.48 2.15
CA ASP A 172 32.00 -10.25 1.44
C ASP A 172 31.37 -11.53 0.84
N PRO A 173 31.28 -11.64 -0.50
CA PRO A 173 30.73 -12.83 -1.14
C PRO A 173 31.55 -14.10 -0.90
N ASP A 174 32.79 -14.00 -0.43
CA ASP A 174 33.62 -15.15 -0.07
C ASP A 174 33.36 -15.63 1.37
N ASN A 175 32.60 -14.87 2.18
CA ASN A 175 32.16 -15.26 3.51
C ASN A 175 30.82 -16.05 3.44
N PRO A 176 30.80 -17.37 3.73
CA PRO A 176 29.59 -18.17 3.60
C PRO A 176 28.46 -17.76 4.55
N GLU A 177 28.77 -17.19 5.71
CA GLU A 177 27.74 -16.77 6.67
C GLU A 177 27.05 -15.48 6.21
N GLU A 178 27.79 -14.57 5.56
CA GLU A 178 27.20 -13.35 5.00
C GLU A 178 26.35 -13.65 3.76
N ILE A 179 26.76 -14.59 2.91
CA ILE A 179 25.92 -15.08 1.81
C ILE A 179 24.60 -15.66 2.33
N LYS A 180 24.60 -16.43 3.42
CA LYS A 180 23.36 -16.94 4.03
C LYS A 180 22.45 -15.82 4.53
N ILE A 181 23.01 -14.72 5.05
CA ILE A 181 22.23 -13.54 5.45
C ILE A 181 21.54 -12.95 4.22
N VAL A 182 22.27 -12.76 3.11
CA VAL A 182 21.69 -12.25 1.86
C VAL A 182 20.59 -13.18 1.34
N GLU A 183 20.82 -14.50 1.33
CA GLU A 183 19.82 -15.48 0.88
C GLU A 183 18.55 -15.43 1.72
N ARG A 184 18.68 -15.31 3.04
CA ARG A 184 17.55 -15.21 3.97
C ARG A 184 16.74 -13.94 3.75
N ILE A 185 17.40 -12.79 3.57
CA ILE A 185 16.74 -11.52 3.25
C ILE A 185 16.02 -11.62 1.89
N VAL A 186 16.71 -12.10 0.86
CA VAL A 186 16.15 -12.29 -0.48
C VAL A 186 14.93 -13.20 -0.48
N LEU A 187 14.98 -14.32 0.26
CA LEU A 187 13.86 -15.24 0.41
C LEU A 187 12.67 -14.54 1.06
N ALA A 188 12.89 -13.83 2.17
CA ALA A 188 11.83 -13.11 2.86
C ALA A 188 11.16 -12.05 1.97
N VAL A 189 11.96 -11.29 1.21
CA VAL A 189 11.45 -10.32 0.23
C VAL A 189 10.62 -11.02 -0.85
N LYS A 190 11.05 -12.18 -1.37
CA LYS A 190 10.25 -12.92 -2.35
C LYS A 190 8.93 -13.44 -1.78
N GLN A 191 8.91 -13.86 -0.52
CA GLN A 191 7.75 -14.47 0.14
C GLN A 191 6.67 -13.47 0.59
N HIS A 192 6.97 -12.17 0.70
CA HIS A 192 6.02 -11.21 1.29
C HIS A 192 4.75 -10.99 0.44
N GLN A 193 4.81 -11.23 -0.88
CA GLN A 193 3.73 -10.95 -1.85
C GLN A 193 2.56 -11.95 -1.84
N ILE A 194 2.36 -12.68 -0.74
CA ILE A 194 1.21 -13.59 -0.61
C ILE A 194 -0.04 -12.89 -0.03
N ALA A 195 0.07 -11.62 0.35
CA ALA A 195 -0.99 -10.84 0.99
C ALA A 195 -1.52 -9.72 0.08
N PRO A 196 -2.85 -9.49 -0.01
CA PRO A 196 -3.95 -10.37 0.38
C PRO A 196 -4.11 -11.54 -0.62
N PRO A 197 -4.25 -12.80 -0.17
CA PRO A 197 -4.12 -13.97 -1.04
C PRO A 197 -5.21 -14.10 -2.12
N GLU A 198 -6.47 -13.79 -1.80
CA GLU A 198 -7.57 -13.85 -2.77
C GLU A 198 -7.45 -12.71 -3.80
N PHE A 199 -7.07 -11.52 -3.35
CA PHE A 199 -6.79 -10.39 -4.22
C PHE A 199 -5.64 -10.68 -5.20
N MET A 200 -4.52 -11.21 -4.70
CA MET A 200 -3.37 -11.57 -5.52
C MET A 200 -3.71 -12.67 -6.52
N ALA A 201 -4.42 -13.72 -6.08
CA ALA A 201 -4.87 -14.79 -6.96
C ALA A 201 -5.79 -14.28 -8.07
N ARG A 202 -6.75 -13.40 -7.74
CA ARG A 202 -7.67 -12.80 -8.73
C ARG A 202 -6.93 -11.91 -9.72
N THR A 203 -5.95 -11.14 -9.26
CA THR A 203 -5.11 -10.29 -10.13
C THR A 203 -4.36 -11.14 -11.16
N VAL A 204 -3.69 -12.20 -10.71
CA VAL A 204 -2.99 -13.15 -11.61
C VAL A 204 -3.98 -13.77 -12.59
N ALA A 205 -5.14 -14.24 -12.11
CA ALA A 205 -6.14 -14.86 -12.97
C ALA A 205 -6.71 -13.91 -14.03
N VAL A 206 -6.95 -12.63 -13.69
CA VAL A 206 -7.39 -11.60 -14.65
C VAL A 206 -6.33 -11.33 -15.71
N LEU A 207 -5.06 -11.23 -15.31
CA LEU A 207 -3.95 -11.03 -16.26
C LEU A 207 -3.82 -12.21 -17.22
N LEU A 208 -3.95 -13.45 -16.72
CA LEU A 208 -3.95 -14.65 -17.57
C LEU A 208 -5.16 -14.68 -18.50
N CYS A 209 -6.37 -14.40 -18.01
CA CYS A 209 -7.56 -14.32 -18.87
C CYS A 209 -7.37 -13.34 -20.02
N ARG A 210 -6.79 -12.15 -19.76
CA ARG A 210 -6.46 -11.17 -20.79
C ARG A 210 -5.39 -11.66 -21.75
N LYS A 211 -4.29 -12.22 -21.22
CA LYS A 211 -3.15 -12.71 -22.01
C LYS A 211 -3.54 -13.80 -23.00
N PHE A 212 -4.52 -14.63 -22.64
CA PHE A 212 -4.97 -15.78 -23.43
C PHE A 212 -6.34 -15.60 -24.09
N ASP A 213 -6.88 -14.37 -24.16
CA ASP A 213 -8.17 -14.06 -24.79
C ASP A 213 -9.33 -14.96 -24.29
N LEU A 214 -9.41 -15.10 -22.96
CA LEU A 214 -10.45 -15.85 -22.26
C LEU A 214 -11.57 -14.92 -21.78
N GLU A 215 -12.70 -15.51 -21.37
CA GLU A 215 -13.76 -14.75 -20.74
C GLU A 215 -13.29 -14.03 -19.46
N PRO A 216 -13.91 -12.89 -19.10
CA PRO A 216 -13.63 -12.22 -17.84
C PRO A 216 -13.70 -13.19 -16.67
N PHE A 217 -12.70 -13.13 -15.78
CA PHE A 217 -12.53 -14.12 -14.71
C PHE A 217 -13.78 -14.26 -13.81
N ASP A 218 -14.51 -13.19 -13.56
CA ASP A 218 -15.75 -13.24 -12.75
C ASP A 218 -16.85 -14.07 -13.42
N ARG A 219 -16.93 -14.06 -14.76
CA ARG A 219 -17.86 -14.92 -15.50
C ARG A 219 -17.37 -16.37 -15.47
N LEU A 220 -16.07 -16.54 -15.66
CA LEU A 220 -15.39 -17.83 -15.63
C LEU A 220 -15.67 -18.60 -14.33
N ILE A 221 -15.47 -17.94 -13.18
CA ILE A 221 -15.61 -18.54 -11.86
C ILE A 221 -17.08 -18.75 -11.47
N ALA A 222 -18.01 -17.90 -11.96
CA ALA A 222 -19.43 -17.99 -11.66
C ALA A 222 -20.18 -19.05 -12.48
N HIS A 223 -19.87 -19.20 -13.77
CA HIS A 223 -20.68 -20.00 -14.68
C HIS A 223 -20.11 -21.39 -14.99
N GLY A 224 -18.80 -21.60 -14.78
CA GLY A 224 -18.15 -22.89 -15.02
C GLY A 224 -18.17 -23.34 -16.50
N ASN A 225 -17.01 -23.34 -17.15
CA ASN A 225 -16.72 -23.82 -18.53
C ASN A 225 -17.64 -23.31 -19.67
N THR A 226 -17.01 -22.61 -20.61
CA THR A 226 -17.54 -22.27 -21.94
C THR A 226 -17.73 -23.52 -22.83
N MET A 227 -18.52 -23.45 -23.91
CA MET A 227 -18.79 -24.60 -24.80
C MET A 227 -17.59 -25.03 -25.67
N GLU A 228 -16.52 -24.23 -25.79
CA GLU A 228 -15.37 -24.52 -26.65
C GLU A 228 -14.28 -25.34 -25.94
N GLN A 229 -13.98 -26.55 -26.43
CA GLN A 229 -13.09 -27.51 -25.75
C GLN A 229 -11.63 -27.02 -25.56
N ALA A 230 -11.09 -26.23 -26.48
CA ALA A 230 -9.72 -25.69 -26.37
C ALA A 230 -9.63 -24.60 -25.29
N LYS A 231 -10.57 -23.64 -25.29
CA LYS A 231 -10.66 -22.61 -24.24
C LYS A 231 -10.94 -23.23 -22.87
N ASN A 232 -11.66 -24.35 -22.81
CA ASN A 232 -11.88 -25.08 -21.54
C ASN A 232 -10.62 -25.59 -20.86
N LYS A 233 -9.56 -25.98 -21.60
CA LYS A 233 -8.30 -26.40 -20.97
C LYS A 233 -7.58 -25.22 -20.32
N LEU A 234 -7.50 -24.08 -21.02
CA LEU A 234 -6.89 -22.86 -20.50
C LEU A 234 -7.68 -22.31 -19.30
N ASN A 235 -9.01 -22.28 -19.41
CA ASN A 235 -9.93 -21.92 -18.33
C ASN A 235 -9.69 -22.73 -17.04
N ARG A 236 -9.63 -24.06 -17.16
CA ARG A 236 -9.33 -24.93 -16.01
C ARG A 236 -7.96 -24.67 -15.41
N ARG A 237 -6.98 -24.34 -16.26
CA ARG A 237 -5.62 -24.01 -15.81
C ARG A 237 -5.57 -22.70 -15.03
N VAL A 238 -6.26 -21.66 -15.51
CA VAL A 238 -6.40 -20.38 -14.78
C VAL A 238 -7.08 -20.60 -13.42
N ILE A 239 -8.16 -21.40 -13.37
CA ILE A 239 -8.84 -21.74 -12.11
C ILE A 239 -7.94 -22.53 -11.16
N SER A 240 -7.11 -23.44 -11.68
CA SER A 240 -6.12 -24.18 -10.89
C SER A 240 -5.07 -23.26 -10.29
N ILE A 241 -4.46 -22.38 -11.10
CA ILE A 241 -3.50 -21.37 -10.63
C ILE A 241 -4.12 -20.47 -9.56
N TYR A 242 -5.32 -19.94 -9.81
CA TYR A 242 -6.09 -19.15 -8.85
C TYR A 242 -6.27 -19.89 -7.52
N SER A 243 -6.67 -21.17 -7.59
CA SER A 243 -6.93 -21.98 -6.40
C SER A 243 -5.68 -22.25 -5.57
N LYS A 244 -4.52 -22.39 -6.22
CA LYS A 244 -3.23 -22.57 -5.53
C LYS A 244 -2.78 -21.27 -4.86
N ILE A 245 -2.81 -20.15 -5.57
CA ILE A 245 -2.35 -18.85 -5.04
C ILE A 245 -3.24 -18.37 -3.89
N ARG A 246 -4.57 -18.53 -3.99
CA ARG A 246 -5.50 -18.06 -2.95
C ARG A 246 -5.42 -18.86 -1.63
N LEU A 247 -4.78 -20.03 -1.65
CA LEU A 247 -4.61 -20.92 -0.51
C LEU A 247 -3.11 -21.21 -0.28
N PRO A 248 -2.32 -20.19 0.08
CA PRO A 248 -0.86 -20.29 0.09
C PRO A 248 -0.34 -21.33 1.08
N TYR A 249 -1.04 -21.65 2.17
CA TYR A 249 -0.59 -22.64 3.16
C TYR A 249 -1.16 -24.05 2.94
N GLN A 250 -1.84 -24.30 1.83
CA GLN A 250 -2.35 -25.63 1.54
C GLN A 250 -1.22 -26.54 1.05
N LYS A 251 -0.76 -27.47 1.90
CA LYS A 251 0.40 -28.34 1.64
C LYS A 251 0.32 -29.12 0.32
N GLU A 252 -0.87 -29.53 -0.11
CA GLU A 252 -1.04 -30.24 -1.38
C GLU A 252 -0.70 -29.38 -2.61
N HIS A 253 -0.69 -28.05 -2.45
CA HIS A 253 -0.35 -27.08 -3.47
C HIS A 253 1.12 -26.67 -3.44
N LEU A 254 1.93 -27.15 -2.50
CA LEU A 254 3.29 -26.67 -2.26
C LEU A 254 4.36 -27.67 -2.71
N SER A 255 5.57 -27.14 -2.91
CA SER A 255 6.79 -27.93 -3.05
C SER A 255 7.11 -28.69 -1.75
N ASP A 256 8.00 -29.68 -1.83
CA ASP A 256 8.34 -30.54 -0.68
C ASP A 256 9.01 -29.75 0.46
N ASP A 257 9.69 -28.65 0.15
CA ASP A 257 10.28 -27.71 1.12
C ASP A 257 9.28 -26.68 1.68
N LEU A 258 8.04 -26.66 1.16
CA LEU A 258 6.96 -25.74 1.52
C LEU A 258 7.28 -24.25 1.26
N LEU A 259 8.31 -23.94 0.46
CA LEU A 259 8.75 -22.56 0.18
C LEU A 259 8.17 -21.98 -1.11
N THR A 260 7.55 -22.80 -1.97
CA THR A 260 6.97 -22.37 -3.24
C THR A 260 5.67 -23.12 -3.57
N ILE A 261 4.83 -22.52 -4.41
CA ILE A 261 3.69 -23.23 -4.99
C ILE A 261 4.18 -24.23 -6.04
N LYS A 262 3.71 -25.48 -5.93
CA LYS A 262 3.91 -26.55 -6.88
C LYS A 262 2.96 -26.41 -8.07
N PHE A 263 3.38 -25.63 -9.05
CA PHE A 263 2.74 -25.57 -10.36
C PHE A 263 3.11 -26.77 -11.25
N THR A 264 2.17 -27.23 -12.08
CA THR A 264 2.47 -28.18 -13.17
C THR A 264 3.30 -27.48 -14.26
N GLU A 265 3.93 -28.25 -15.14
CA GLU A 265 4.72 -27.67 -16.24
C GLU A 265 3.88 -26.69 -17.08
N GLU A 266 2.65 -27.06 -17.40
CA GLU A 266 1.82 -26.23 -18.25
C GLU A 266 1.25 -25.00 -17.52
N GLU A 267 1.12 -25.06 -16.19
CA GLU A 267 0.84 -23.90 -15.34
C GLU A 267 2.04 -22.95 -15.29
N ARG A 268 3.27 -23.48 -15.19
CA ARG A 268 4.51 -22.68 -15.25
C ARG A 268 4.64 -21.98 -16.60
N GLU A 269 4.45 -22.68 -17.71
CA GLU A 269 4.44 -22.07 -19.05
C GLU A 269 3.43 -20.92 -19.16
N MET A 270 2.24 -21.09 -18.57
CA MET A 270 1.19 -20.07 -18.55
C MET A 270 1.58 -18.86 -17.69
N LEU A 271 2.16 -19.09 -16.51
CA LEU A 271 2.62 -18.03 -15.59
C LEU A 271 3.80 -17.25 -16.17
N SER A 272 4.75 -17.91 -16.84
CA SER A 272 5.88 -17.23 -17.50
C SER A 272 5.44 -16.24 -18.58
N SER A 273 4.25 -16.42 -19.16
CA SER A 273 3.70 -15.48 -20.16
C SER A 273 3.32 -14.11 -19.59
N ILE A 274 3.25 -14.02 -18.26
CA ILE A 274 3.05 -12.81 -17.45
C ILE A 274 4.22 -12.60 -16.46
N GLU A 275 5.40 -13.14 -16.78
CA GLU A 275 6.67 -12.95 -16.05
C GLU A 275 6.74 -13.58 -14.65
N ILE A 276 5.81 -14.46 -14.29
CA ILE A 276 5.87 -15.21 -13.03
C ILE A 276 6.61 -16.53 -13.28
N GLU A 277 7.86 -16.63 -12.82
CA GLU A 277 8.65 -17.87 -12.87
C GLU A 277 8.28 -18.83 -11.74
N ASP A 278 8.12 -18.29 -10.52
CA ASP A 278 7.78 -19.02 -9.30
C ASP A 278 6.90 -18.15 -8.39
N TRP A 279 6.15 -18.81 -7.50
CA TRP A 279 5.38 -18.15 -6.45
C TRP A 279 5.87 -18.61 -5.08
N TYR A 280 6.57 -17.74 -4.38
CA TYR A 280 7.20 -18.02 -3.09
C TYR A 280 6.18 -17.90 -1.96
N VAL A 281 6.27 -18.80 -0.99
CA VAL A 281 5.34 -18.90 0.14
C VAL A 281 6.12 -19.05 1.45
N PRO A 282 5.81 -18.25 2.48
CA PRO A 282 6.32 -18.46 3.82
C PRO A 282 5.39 -19.41 4.59
N HIS A 283 5.56 -20.72 4.43
CA HIS A 283 4.71 -21.67 5.16
C HIS A 283 5.05 -21.65 6.66
N PRO A 284 4.05 -21.61 7.57
CA PRO A 284 4.27 -21.51 9.03
C PRO A 284 5.16 -22.61 9.64
N ASP A 285 5.10 -23.82 9.08
CA ASP A 285 5.93 -24.96 9.53
C ASP A 285 7.43 -24.82 9.18
N VAL A 286 7.83 -23.81 8.39
CA VAL A 286 9.23 -23.60 7.97
C VAL A 286 9.86 -22.47 8.77
N ARG A 287 10.83 -22.81 9.63
CA ARG A 287 11.48 -21.83 10.54
C ARG A 287 12.18 -20.67 9.80
N ASP A 288 12.71 -20.94 8.61
CA ASP A 288 13.38 -19.92 7.80
C ASP A 288 12.41 -18.86 7.24
N SER A 289 11.10 -19.13 7.27
CA SER A 289 10.05 -18.21 6.83
C SER A 289 9.63 -17.20 7.90
N VAL A 290 10.17 -17.26 9.13
CA VAL A 290 9.71 -16.38 10.23
C VAL A 290 9.90 -14.89 9.92
N ILE A 291 10.97 -14.55 9.19
CA ILE A 291 11.26 -13.17 8.78
C ILE A 291 10.20 -12.68 7.78
N ALA A 292 9.79 -13.53 6.84
CA ALA A 292 8.72 -13.21 5.91
C ALA A 292 7.38 -13.00 6.63
N HIS A 293 7.10 -13.77 7.68
CA HIS A 293 5.91 -13.55 8.50
C HIS A 293 5.94 -12.22 9.26
N ALA A 294 7.11 -11.79 9.76
CA ALA A 294 7.26 -10.46 10.35
C ALA A 294 7.02 -9.36 9.30
N LEU A 295 7.55 -9.51 8.09
CA LEU A 295 7.29 -8.62 6.95
C LEU A 295 5.81 -8.54 6.61
N ILE A 296 5.14 -9.68 6.42
CA ILE A 296 3.72 -9.74 6.05
C ILE A 296 2.87 -9.08 7.14
N ALA A 297 3.20 -9.29 8.42
CA ALA A 297 2.49 -8.64 9.52
C ALA A 297 2.71 -7.12 9.53
N GLY A 298 3.93 -6.66 9.26
CA GLY A 298 4.25 -5.24 9.15
C GLY A 298 3.56 -4.56 7.97
N ASP A 299 3.70 -5.12 6.77
CA ASP A 299 3.05 -4.65 5.53
C ASP A 299 1.52 -4.67 5.65
N HIS A 300 0.96 -5.74 6.22
CA HIS A 300 -0.47 -5.80 6.54
C HIS A 300 -0.88 -4.63 7.42
N SER A 301 -0.06 -4.30 8.43
CA SER A 301 -0.43 -3.30 9.41
C SER A 301 -0.41 -1.89 8.84
N ILE A 302 0.65 -1.53 8.12
CA ILE A 302 0.72 -0.22 7.48
C ILE A 302 -0.33 -0.05 6.35
N ASN A 303 -0.66 -1.11 5.60
CA ASN A 303 -1.64 -1.03 4.51
C ASN A 303 -3.10 -1.05 5.00
N TYR A 304 -3.43 -1.88 5.99
CA TYR A 304 -4.82 -2.27 6.24
C TYR A 304 -5.32 -1.97 7.64
N ASN A 305 -4.47 -1.45 8.53
CA ASN A 305 -4.91 -1.10 9.87
C ASN A 305 -4.17 0.11 10.47
N ASN A 306 -3.68 0.98 9.58
CA ASN A 306 -3.12 2.29 9.88
C ASN A 306 -3.89 3.38 9.09
N PRO A 307 -4.10 4.59 9.63
CA PRO A 307 -4.74 5.67 8.88
C PRO A 307 -4.03 6.03 7.56
N ASP A 308 -2.70 5.89 7.46
CA ASP A 308 -1.98 6.07 6.17
C ASP A 308 -2.38 5.04 5.14
N GLY A 309 -2.52 3.77 5.54
CA GLY A 309 -2.96 2.70 4.67
C GLY A 309 -4.35 2.96 4.10
N PHE A 310 -5.28 3.45 4.94
CA PHE A 310 -6.61 3.84 4.48
C PHE A 310 -6.57 5.07 3.57
N ALA A 311 -5.71 6.04 3.85
CA ALA A 311 -5.49 7.18 2.95
C ALA A 311 -4.95 6.70 1.59
N LYS A 312 -3.97 5.80 1.57
CA LYS A 312 -3.43 5.16 0.35
C LYS A 312 -4.52 4.40 -0.41
N ILE A 313 -5.39 3.66 0.27
CA ILE A 313 -6.49 2.92 -0.38
C ILE A 313 -7.55 3.85 -0.95
N ALA A 314 -7.97 4.86 -0.18
CA ALA A 314 -8.89 5.90 -0.64
C ALA A 314 -8.35 6.63 -1.88
N LEU A 315 -7.04 6.76 -1.99
CA LEU A 315 -6.35 7.40 -3.10
C LEU A 315 -6.29 6.54 -4.37
N ILE A 316 -5.98 5.24 -4.24
CA ILE A 316 -5.85 4.31 -5.38
C ILE A 316 -7.20 3.75 -5.85
N ARG A 317 -8.29 4.07 -5.14
CA ARG A 317 -9.66 3.72 -5.52
C ARG A 317 -10.49 4.96 -5.79
N GLY A 318 -11.42 4.87 -6.75
CA GLY A 318 -12.32 5.95 -7.12
C GLY A 318 -11.98 6.64 -8.45
N PRO A 319 -12.18 7.96 -8.58
CA PRO A 319 -11.99 8.68 -9.85
C PRO A 319 -10.54 8.63 -10.36
N SER A 320 -10.38 8.50 -11.68
CA SER A 320 -9.07 8.49 -12.37
C SER A 320 -8.12 7.33 -12.01
N THR A 321 -8.67 6.18 -11.61
CA THR A 321 -7.92 4.92 -11.35
C THR A 321 -8.17 3.92 -12.48
N GLU A 322 -7.69 2.66 -12.43
CA GLU A 322 -8.16 1.64 -13.38
C GLU A 322 -9.64 1.26 -13.13
N ALA A 323 -10.35 0.80 -14.16
CA ALA A 323 -11.79 0.47 -14.10
C ALA A 323 -12.19 -0.51 -12.98
N TYR A 324 -11.28 -1.37 -12.53
CA TYR A 324 -11.55 -2.33 -11.45
C TYR A 324 -11.38 -1.73 -10.04
N PHE A 325 -10.88 -0.50 -9.94
CA PHE A 325 -10.75 0.28 -8.70
C PHE A 325 -11.75 1.44 -8.61
N GLU A 326 -12.64 1.58 -9.59
CA GLU A 326 -13.67 2.63 -9.64
C GLU A 326 -14.80 2.34 -8.64
N ASP A 327 -14.64 2.80 -7.41
CA ASP A 327 -15.66 2.61 -6.38
C ASP A 327 -16.81 3.62 -6.48
N PRO A 328 -18.05 3.26 -6.12
CA PRO A 328 -19.18 4.17 -6.21
C PRO A 328 -19.03 5.43 -5.35
N THR A 329 -18.52 5.29 -4.12
CA THR A 329 -18.32 6.39 -3.16
C THR A 329 -17.01 6.24 -2.39
N ILE A 330 -16.63 7.31 -1.69
CA ILE A 330 -15.50 7.28 -0.75
C ILE A 330 -15.71 6.27 0.38
N TYR A 331 -16.96 6.00 0.77
CA TYR A 331 -17.27 4.97 1.77
C TYR A 331 -16.94 3.58 1.22
N ASP A 332 -17.32 3.28 -0.01
CA ASP A 332 -16.99 2.01 -0.68
C ASP A 332 -15.47 1.81 -0.81
N SER A 333 -14.70 2.89 -1.00
CA SER A 333 -13.24 2.83 -0.99
C SER A 333 -12.65 2.47 0.38
N LEU A 334 -13.23 2.98 1.45
CA LEU A 334 -12.82 2.64 2.82
C LEU A 334 -13.30 1.23 3.21
N GLU A 335 -14.47 0.79 2.75
CA GLU A 335 -14.93 -0.60 2.92
C GLU A 335 -14.05 -1.59 2.16
N SER A 336 -13.58 -1.23 0.96
CA SER A 336 -12.63 -2.04 0.20
C SER A 336 -11.33 -2.27 0.98
N ALA A 337 -10.86 -1.27 1.75
CA ALA A 337 -9.73 -1.45 2.65
C ALA A 337 -9.99 -2.52 3.73
N MET A 338 -11.19 -2.54 4.30
CA MET A 338 -11.62 -3.55 5.28
C MET A 338 -11.73 -4.96 4.67
N ALA A 339 -12.13 -5.06 3.39
CA ALA A 339 -12.13 -6.34 2.68
C ALA A 339 -10.69 -6.87 2.49
N SER A 340 -9.76 -6.01 2.08
CA SER A 340 -8.34 -6.36 1.97
C SER A 340 -7.71 -6.71 3.32
N PHE A 341 -8.06 -5.99 4.40
CA PHE A 341 -7.71 -6.36 5.77
C PHE A 341 -8.13 -7.80 6.07
N SER A 342 -9.41 -8.11 5.87
CA SER A 342 -9.99 -9.41 6.21
C SER A 342 -9.36 -10.55 5.42
N ASP A 343 -9.02 -10.32 4.15
CA ASP A 343 -8.35 -11.31 3.31
C ASP A 343 -6.89 -11.55 3.74
N SER A 344 -6.14 -10.47 3.97
CA SER A 344 -4.75 -10.54 4.43
C SER A 344 -4.63 -11.11 5.86
N TYR A 345 -5.60 -10.85 6.73
CA TYR A 345 -5.63 -11.37 8.10
C TYR A 345 -5.63 -12.91 8.17
N LYS A 346 -6.18 -13.60 7.15
CA LYS A 346 -6.27 -15.08 7.09
C LYS A 346 -4.89 -15.75 7.13
N ILE A 347 -3.86 -15.08 6.60
CA ILE A 347 -2.51 -15.64 6.44
C ILE A 347 -1.53 -15.15 7.50
N LEU A 348 -1.96 -14.26 8.40
CA LEU A 348 -1.16 -13.87 9.56
C LEU A 348 -1.03 -15.03 10.55
N LEU A 349 0.18 -15.19 11.08
CA LEU A 349 0.43 -16.09 12.20
C LEU A 349 -0.43 -15.69 13.41
N PRO A 350 -0.95 -16.65 14.20
CA PRO A 350 -1.80 -16.37 15.34
C PRO A 350 -1.25 -15.33 16.32
N GLU A 351 0.07 -15.34 16.56
CA GLU A 351 0.79 -14.50 17.51
C GLU A 351 0.69 -13.01 17.14
N VAL A 352 0.91 -12.69 15.86
CA VAL A 352 0.94 -11.31 15.33
C VAL A 352 -0.45 -10.78 14.95
N ARG A 353 -1.50 -11.58 15.02
CA ARG A 353 -2.87 -11.09 14.79
C ARG A 353 -3.29 -10.01 15.78
N THR A 354 -2.70 -10.02 16.98
CA THR A 354 -2.93 -8.99 18.00
C THR A 354 -2.51 -7.60 17.52
N LEU A 355 -1.37 -7.50 16.81
CA LEU A 355 -0.93 -6.27 16.15
C LEU A 355 -2.00 -5.75 15.20
N ALA A 356 -2.55 -6.64 14.36
CA ALA A 356 -3.57 -6.28 13.39
C ALA A 356 -4.89 -5.81 14.03
N LEU A 357 -5.34 -6.50 15.08
CA LEU A 357 -6.57 -6.15 15.81
C LEU A 357 -6.45 -4.82 16.57
N ASN A 358 -5.28 -4.53 17.14
CA ASN A 358 -5.04 -3.27 17.82
C ASN A 358 -5.01 -2.10 16.82
N GLY A 359 -4.31 -2.27 15.69
CA GLY A 359 -4.27 -1.27 14.62
C GLY A 359 -5.66 -0.96 14.07
N ILE A 360 -6.49 -1.99 13.80
CA ILE A 360 -7.75 -1.77 13.07
C ILE A 360 -8.77 -1.03 13.94
N ARG A 361 -8.75 -1.27 15.26
CA ARG A 361 -9.60 -0.53 16.21
C ARG A 361 -9.28 0.96 16.19
N ARG A 362 -7.99 1.31 16.24
CA ARG A 362 -7.52 2.70 16.16
C ARG A 362 -7.91 3.32 14.82
N THR A 363 -7.64 2.63 13.73
CA THR A 363 -7.90 3.12 12.37
C THR A 363 -9.39 3.28 12.09
N HIS A 364 -10.24 2.40 12.60
CA HIS A 364 -11.69 2.54 12.47
C HIS A 364 -12.21 3.80 13.20
N LEU A 365 -11.66 4.13 14.37
CA LEU A 365 -11.99 5.39 15.06
C LEU A 365 -11.55 6.61 14.26
N ALA A 366 -10.32 6.61 13.74
CA ALA A 366 -9.81 7.67 12.86
C ALA A 366 -10.70 7.87 11.62
N VAL A 367 -11.01 6.80 10.89
CA VAL A 367 -11.92 6.82 9.74
C VAL A 367 -13.29 7.38 10.12
N THR A 368 -13.83 6.96 11.27
CA THR A 368 -15.11 7.47 11.77
C THR A 368 -15.05 8.97 12.02
N ARG A 369 -14.01 9.49 12.67
CA ARG A 369 -13.82 10.94 12.90
C ARG A 369 -13.77 11.70 11.58
N VAL A 370 -12.95 11.25 10.63
CA VAL A 370 -12.81 11.87 9.30
C VAL A 370 -14.17 11.93 8.59
N LEU A 371 -14.92 10.82 8.56
CA LEU A 371 -16.24 10.77 7.94
C LEU A 371 -17.24 11.72 8.62
N ARG A 372 -17.18 11.89 9.95
CA ARG A 372 -17.99 12.88 10.66
C ARG A 372 -17.61 14.31 10.29
N ILE A 373 -16.31 14.62 10.21
CA ILE A 373 -15.81 15.94 9.78
C ILE A 373 -16.28 16.24 8.36
N MET A 374 -16.06 15.32 7.41
CA MET A 374 -16.48 15.48 6.02
C MET A 374 -18.01 15.62 5.88
N THR A 375 -18.78 14.91 6.72
CA THR A 375 -20.25 15.06 6.78
C THR A 375 -20.63 16.50 7.13
N GLU A 376 -20.03 17.06 8.18
CA GLU A 376 -20.30 18.43 8.61
C GLU A 376 -19.74 19.50 7.66
N LEU A 377 -18.70 19.16 6.90
CA LEU A 377 -18.13 19.99 5.86
C LEU A 377 -19.09 20.12 4.68
N PHE A 378 -19.57 19.01 4.13
CA PHE A 378 -20.48 19.02 2.98
C PHE A 378 -21.94 19.32 3.35
N ALA A 379 -22.33 19.17 4.62
CA ALA A 379 -23.67 19.54 5.08
C ALA A 379 -23.96 21.05 5.03
N ASN A 380 -22.94 21.88 5.24
CA ASN A 380 -23.09 23.33 5.45
C ASN A 380 -22.78 24.17 4.20
N ILE A 381 -22.46 23.54 3.07
CA ILE A 381 -22.20 24.24 1.82
C ILE A 381 -23.55 24.53 1.18
N THR A 382 -23.94 25.81 1.23
CA THR A 382 -25.30 26.24 0.90
C THR A 382 -25.55 26.08 -0.60
N VAL A 383 -26.58 25.31 -0.96
CA VAL A 383 -27.06 25.17 -2.34
C VAL A 383 -28.01 26.34 -2.65
N GLY A 384 -27.57 27.30 -3.46
CA GLY A 384 -28.40 28.42 -3.95
C GLY A 384 -27.58 29.66 -4.35
N PRO A 385 -28.14 30.59 -5.16
CA PRO A 385 -27.45 31.80 -5.58
C PRO A 385 -27.21 32.68 -4.34
N ARG A 386 -25.94 32.93 -3.99
CA ARG A 386 -25.60 33.88 -2.93
C ARG A 386 -25.28 35.23 -3.54
N ASP A 387 -26.20 36.17 -3.32
CA ASP A 387 -26.02 37.61 -3.60
C ASP A 387 -24.96 38.30 -2.70
N ASN A 388 -24.24 37.57 -1.86
CA ASN A 388 -23.13 38.10 -1.07
C ASN A 388 -21.91 37.19 -1.19
N LYS A 389 -20.95 37.62 -2.03
CA LYS A 389 -19.55 37.18 -2.00
C LYS A 389 -18.90 37.69 -0.71
N THR A 390 -19.26 37.15 0.45
CA THR A 390 -18.32 37.16 1.57
C THR A 390 -17.28 36.10 1.23
N GLU A 391 -16.03 36.51 1.06
CA GLU A 391 -14.87 35.61 0.98
C GLU A 391 -14.97 34.62 2.14
N ILE A 392 -15.31 33.38 1.84
CA ILE A 392 -15.40 32.34 2.85
C ILE A 392 -13.99 31.78 2.98
N ASN A 393 -13.37 31.97 4.14
CA ASN A 393 -12.09 31.35 4.44
C ASN A 393 -12.30 29.82 4.53
N GLY A 394 -11.68 29.06 3.62
CA GLY A 394 -11.79 27.60 3.55
C GLY A 394 -11.31 26.92 4.84
N GLU A 395 -10.28 27.45 5.50
CA GLU A 395 -9.77 26.90 6.77
C GLU A 395 -10.82 27.02 7.88
N GLU A 396 -11.48 28.18 7.96
CA GLU A 396 -12.54 28.43 8.93
C GLU A 396 -13.74 27.48 8.70
N MET A 397 -14.07 27.16 7.45
CA MET A 397 -15.10 26.16 7.15
C MET A 397 -14.74 24.78 7.72
N VAL A 398 -13.48 24.38 7.55
CA VAL A 398 -12.97 23.09 8.03
C VAL A 398 -13.01 23.05 9.56
N ARG A 399 -12.52 24.11 10.24
CA ARG A 399 -12.55 24.20 11.71
C ARG A 399 -13.97 24.12 12.26
N GLN A 400 -14.88 24.90 11.69
CA GLN A 400 -16.28 24.85 12.11
C GLN A 400 -16.92 23.48 11.85
N ALA A 401 -16.53 22.78 10.77
CA ALA A 401 -16.99 21.41 10.52
C ALA A 401 -16.45 20.43 11.57
N MET A 402 -15.17 20.54 11.95
CA MET A 402 -14.56 19.75 13.02
C MET A 402 -15.24 20.00 14.37
N ASP A 403 -15.48 21.27 14.73
CA ASP A 403 -16.16 21.64 15.98
C ASP A 403 -17.58 21.08 16.04
N ARG A 404 -18.34 21.19 14.95
CA ARG A 404 -19.69 20.59 14.86
C ARG A 404 -19.63 19.07 14.96
N ALA A 405 -18.67 18.43 14.29
CA ALA A 405 -18.50 16.98 14.33
C ALA A 405 -18.22 16.51 15.75
N LYS A 406 -17.35 17.23 16.47
CA LYS A 406 -17.03 17.01 17.89
C LYS A 406 -18.25 17.23 18.79
N MET A 407 -18.94 18.36 18.65
CA MET A 407 -20.14 18.68 19.45
C MET A 407 -21.26 17.65 19.27
N LYS A 408 -21.46 17.14 18.05
CA LYS A 408 -22.52 16.15 17.74
C LYS A 408 -22.12 14.73 18.11
N ASN A 409 -20.82 14.44 18.22
CA ASN A 409 -20.31 13.07 18.43
C ASN A 409 -19.24 13.03 19.54
N PRO A 410 -19.51 13.57 20.75
CA PRO A 410 -18.48 13.72 21.79
C PRO A 410 -17.80 12.38 22.11
N ASP A 411 -18.52 11.26 22.16
CA ASP A 411 -17.94 9.95 22.45
C ASP A 411 -16.82 9.50 21.48
N ILE A 412 -16.85 9.93 20.22
CA ILE A 412 -15.85 9.54 19.20
C ILE A 412 -14.58 10.43 19.31
N PHE A 413 -14.74 11.64 19.85
CA PHE A 413 -13.69 12.65 19.94
C PHE A 413 -13.15 12.86 21.38
N GLU A 414 -13.86 12.40 22.42
CA GLU A 414 -13.52 12.58 23.84
C GLU A 414 -13.09 11.27 24.54
N ARG A 415 -13.63 10.10 24.14
CA ARG A 415 -13.13 8.81 24.65
C ARG A 415 -11.88 8.41 23.87
N ASP A 416 -10.76 8.31 24.57
CA ASP A 416 -9.49 7.75 24.09
C ASP A 416 -8.72 8.59 23.05
N ALA A 417 -9.04 9.87 22.81
CA ALA A 417 -8.23 10.78 21.96
C ALA A 417 -6.97 11.30 22.69
N GLY A 418 -6.31 10.42 23.45
CA GLY A 418 -5.53 10.78 24.62
C GLY A 418 -4.05 11.09 24.39
N TYR A 419 -3.47 11.02 23.20
CA TYR A 419 -2.07 11.42 23.01
C TYR A 419 -1.83 11.95 21.59
N SER A 420 -1.91 13.27 21.41
CA SER A 420 -1.23 13.94 20.30
C SER A 420 -0.06 14.75 20.86
N SER A 421 1.11 14.56 20.27
CA SER A 421 2.27 15.42 20.51
C SER A 421 1.99 16.85 20.00
N GLU A 422 2.82 17.82 20.39
CA GLU A 422 2.80 19.16 19.78
C GLU A 422 2.93 19.06 18.24
N GLU A 423 3.74 18.12 17.78
CA GLU A 423 3.90 17.81 16.35
C GLU A 423 2.60 17.29 15.71
N GLY A 424 1.87 16.40 16.39
CA GLY A 424 0.57 15.92 15.90
C GLY A 424 -0.46 17.04 15.71
N HIS A 425 -0.48 18.02 16.61
CA HIS A 425 -1.31 19.21 16.44
C HIS A 425 -0.84 20.04 15.25
N ARG A 426 0.47 20.25 15.07
CA ARG A 426 1.03 20.97 13.91
C ARG A 426 0.65 20.31 12.58
N ILE A 427 0.66 18.98 12.52
CA ILE A 427 0.27 18.23 11.31
C ILE A 427 -1.24 18.35 11.05
N LEU A 428 -2.08 18.27 12.09
CA LEU A 428 -3.51 18.52 11.95
C LEU A 428 -3.79 19.93 11.40
N GLU A 429 -3.09 20.95 11.89
CA GLU A 429 -3.22 22.32 11.40
C GLU A 429 -2.83 22.43 9.92
N LYS A 430 -1.72 21.82 9.49
CA LYS A 430 -1.35 21.76 8.07
C LYS A 430 -2.40 21.05 7.21
N ALA A 431 -3.04 20.01 7.72
CA ALA A 431 -4.11 19.32 7.00
C ALA A 431 -5.35 20.22 6.87
N VAL A 432 -5.71 20.96 7.92
CA VAL A 432 -6.80 21.96 7.89
C VAL A 432 -6.51 23.04 6.85
N GLU A 433 -5.30 23.60 6.83
CA GLU A 433 -4.86 24.59 5.83
C GLU A 433 -5.03 24.06 4.40
N LYS A 434 -4.49 22.86 4.12
CA LYS A 434 -4.58 22.25 2.79
C LYS A 434 -6.01 21.95 2.35
N VAL A 435 -6.84 21.41 3.24
CA VAL A 435 -8.26 21.15 2.94
C VAL A 435 -8.98 22.48 2.68
N GLY A 436 -8.65 23.52 3.44
CA GLY A 436 -9.14 24.88 3.20
C GLY A 436 -8.78 25.40 1.81
N LEU A 437 -7.53 25.21 1.38
CA LEU A 437 -7.05 25.58 0.04
C LEU A 437 -7.79 24.80 -1.05
N ILE A 438 -7.96 23.47 -0.91
CA ILE A 438 -8.71 22.65 -1.87
C ILE A 438 -10.13 23.19 -2.11
N LEU A 439 -10.81 23.61 -1.03
CA LEU A 439 -12.16 24.17 -1.11
C LEU A 439 -12.18 25.58 -1.70
N ALA A 440 -11.20 26.42 -1.34
CA ALA A 440 -11.06 27.78 -1.86
C ALA A 440 -10.78 27.77 -3.36
N ASP A 441 -9.82 26.95 -3.81
CA ASP A 441 -9.45 26.78 -5.23
C ASP A 441 -10.66 26.32 -6.05
N TRP A 442 -11.41 25.33 -5.53
CA TRP A 442 -12.64 24.88 -6.20
C TRP A 442 -13.68 25.99 -6.33
N GLN A 443 -13.88 26.75 -5.25
CA GLN A 443 -14.84 27.85 -5.21
C GLN A 443 -14.45 28.98 -6.16
N GLU A 444 -13.16 29.27 -6.31
CA GLU A 444 -12.64 30.26 -7.24
C GLU A 444 -12.82 29.83 -8.70
N GLU A 445 -12.49 28.57 -9.01
CA GLU A 445 -12.50 28.04 -10.38
C GLU A 445 -13.92 27.69 -10.87
N TYR A 446 -14.74 27.06 -10.04
CA TYR A 446 -16.03 26.47 -10.43
C TYR A 446 -17.25 27.09 -9.76
N GLY A 447 -17.05 27.92 -8.73
CA GLY A 447 -18.10 28.74 -8.10
C GLY A 447 -19.05 28.02 -7.15
N ALA A 448 -19.33 26.73 -7.31
CA ALA A 448 -20.16 25.97 -6.38
C ALA A 448 -19.83 24.47 -6.41
N ILE A 449 -20.13 23.77 -5.31
CA ILE A 449 -20.07 22.31 -5.27
C ILE A 449 -21.17 21.71 -6.16
N PRO A 450 -20.85 20.74 -7.04
CA PRO A 450 -21.78 20.23 -8.03
C PRO A 450 -22.70 19.13 -7.47
N PHE A 451 -23.61 19.49 -6.57
CA PHE A 451 -24.68 18.58 -6.12
C PHE A 451 -25.59 18.13 -7.28
N CYS A 452 -26.22 16.96 -7.16
CA CYS A 452 -27.26 16.53 -8.08
C CYS A 452 -28.42 17.53 -8.08
N GLU A 453 -29.04 17.72 -9.24
CA GLU A 453 -30.27 18.50 -9.35
C GLU A 453 -31.35 17.88 -8.48
N ARG A 454 -32.04 18.70 -7.67
CA ARG A 454 -33.15 18.23 -6.83
C ARG A 454 -34.35 17.95 -7.72
N GLU A 455 -34.89 16.74 -7.67
CA GLU A 455 -36.16 16.45 -8.33
C GLU A 455 -37.29 17.29 -7.68
N PRO A 456 -38.19 17.90 -8.46
CA PRO A 456 -39.29 18.72 -7.93
C PRO A 456 -40.22 17.97 -6.96
N SER A 457 -40.23 16.64 -7.02
CA SER A 457 -41.00 15.71 -6.18
C SER A 457 -40.32 15.37 -4.84
N GLN A 458 -39.03 15.65 -4.68
CA GLN A 458 -38.25 15.30 -3.50
C GLN A 458 -38.03 16.52 -2.61
N SER A 459 -38.90 16.69 -1.60
CA SER A 459 -38.67 17.61 -0.49
C SER A 459 -37.78 16.95 0.59
N GLU A 460 -36.59 16.47 0.22
CA GLU A 460 -35.65 15.92 1.21
C GLU A 460 -34.98 17.08 1.96
N PRO A 461 -35.14 17.20 3.29
CA PRO A 461 -34.35 18.12 4.09
C PRO A 461 -32.91 17.62 4.17
N GLY A 462 -31.93 18.47 3.82
CA GLY A 462 -30.51 18.12 3.90
C GLY A 462 -29.65 18.68 2.77
N PRO A 463 -28.36 18.30 2.71
CA PRO A 463 -27.38 18.87 1.79
C PRO A 463 -27.59 18.53 0.31
N GLY A 464 -28.52 17.64 -0.02
CA GLY A 464 -28.67 17.12 -1.38
C GLY A 464 -27.70 15.96 -1.65
N ARG A 465 -27.85 15.34 -2.82
CA ARG A 465 -27.02 14.21 -3.25
C ARG A 465 -25.74 14.75 -3.89
N LEU A 466 -24.59 14.28 -3.41
CA LEU A 466 -23.25 14.65 -3.88
C LEU A 466 -22.55 13.38 -4.35
N PRO A 467 -22.29 13.24 -5.68
CA PRO A 467 -21.63 12.05 -6.21
C PRO A 467 -20.26 11.80 -5.59
N PHE A 468 -19.93 10.53 -5.43
CA PHE A 468 -18.75 10.02 -4.72
C PHE A 468 -18.73 10.27 -3.20
N TRP A 469 -19.63 11.11 -2.66
CA TRP A 469 -19.81 11.27 -1.21
C TRP A 469 -20.94 10.39 -0.67
N ASN A 470 -22.19 10.75 -0.97
CA ASN A 470 -23.39 10.08 -0.44
C ASN A 470 -24.27 9.46 -1.54
N THR A 471 -23.82 9.51 -2.80
CA THR A 471 -24.47 8.86 -3.93
C THR A 471 -23.41 8.37 -4.93
N PRO A 472 -23.67 7.30 -5.70
CA PRO A 472 -22.70 6.76 -6.64
C PRO A 472 -22.20 7.77 -7.68
N LEU A 473 -20.89 7.77 -7.92
CA LEU A 473 -20.28 8.51 -9.02
C LEU A 473 -20.55 7.82 -10.36
N ARG A 474 -20.92 8.61 -11.38
CA ARG A 474 -20.93 8.14 -12.76
C ARG A 474 -19.53 8.27 -13.37
N TYR A 475 -18.93 7.15 -13.70
CA TYR A 475 -17.61 7.11 -14.34
C TYR A 475 -17.71 7.34 -15.85
N PRO A 476 -16.73 8.03 -16.47
CA PRO A 476 -16.61 8.12 -17.92
C PRO A 476 -16.41 6.74 -18.52
N LEU A 477 -16.95 6.54 -19.73
CA LEU A 477 -16.59 5.39 -20.55
C LEU A 477 -15.09 5.40 -20.85
N ARG A 478 -14.52 4.23 -21.15
CA ARG A 478 -13.12 4.09 -21.57
C ARG A 478 -13.02 3.74 -23.04
N ASP A 479 -11.96 4.21 -23.68
CA ASP A 479 -11.64 3.83 -25.05
C ASP A 479 -10.98 2.44 -25.14
N GLN A 480 -10.58 2.03 -26.35
CA GLN A 480 -9.93 0.74 -26.58
C GLN A 480 -8.55 0.62 -25.90
N LYS A 481 -7.94 1.73 -25.51
CA LYS A 481 -6.66 1.79 -24.79
C LYS A 481 -6.87 1.87 -23.28
N GLY A 482 -8.11 1.99 -22.81
CA GLY A 482 -8.46 2.14 -21.41
C GLY A 482 -8.46 3.59 -20.93
N GLU A 483 -8.32 4.58 -21.82
CA GLU A 483 -8.30 6.00 -21.48
C GLU A 483 -9.72 6.53 -21.22
N LEU A 484 -9.85 7.46 -20.26
CA LEU A 484 -11.13 8.04 -19.88
C LEU A 484 -11.70 8.96 -20.97
N LEU A 485 -12.90 8.69 -21.42
CA LEU A 485 -13.65 9.50 -22.38
C LEU A 485 -14.58 10.46 -21.64
N MET A 486 -14.04 11.60 -21.19
CA MET A 486 -14.81 12.63 -20.47
C MET A 486 -16.05 13.12 -21.24
N SER A 487 -16.01 13.07 -22.57
CA SER A 487 -17.14 13.40 -23.45
C SER A 487 -18.36 12.47 -23.32
N SER A 488 -18.21 11.33 -22.64
CA SER A 488 -19.32 10.43 -22.32
C SER A 488 -20.19 10.90 -21.14
N LEU A 489 -19.74 11.95 -20.43
CA LEU A 489 -20.43 12.58 -19.31
C LEU A 489 -21.04 13.91 -19.75
N THR A 490 -22.19 14.27 -19.17
CA THR A 490 -22.77 15.62 -19.26
C THR A 490 -21.86 16.65 -18.57
N GLU A 491 -22.06 17.95 -18.81
CA GLU A 491 -21.25 19.00 -18.16
C GLU A 491 -21.32 18.92 -16.62
N LEU A 492 -22.51 18.69 -16.06
CA LEU A 492 -22.67 18.51 -14.61
C LEU A 492 -21.91 17.28 -14.11
N GLU A 493 -22.00 16.15 -14.83
CA GLU A 493 -21.29 14.91 -14.47
C GLU A 493 -19.76 15.07 -14.58
N GLN A 494 -19.26 15.85 -15.54
CA GLN A 494 -17.83 16.18 -15.63
C GLN A 494 -17.37 17.01 -14.43
N ARG A 495 -18.17 17.98 -13.98
CA ARG A 495 -17.89 18.74 -12.76
C ARG A 495 -17.95 17.85 -11.52
N GLN A 496 -18.92 16.95 -11.43
CA GLN A 496 -19.04 15.97 -10.34
C GLN A 496 -17.84 15.02 -10.27
N PHE A 497 -17.41 14.51 -11.42
CA PHE A 497 -16.20 13.68 -11.52
C PHE A 497 -14.95 14.44 -11.08
N SER A 498 -14.82 15.70 -11.49
CA SER A 498 -13.70 16.55 -11.08
C SER A 498 -13.73 16.87 -9.58
N PHE A 499 -14.91 17.09 -9.00
CA PHE A 499 -15.05 17.32 -7.56
C PHE A 499 -14.82 16.05 -6.74
N ALA A 500 -15.14 14.86 -7.29
CA ALA A 500 -14.85 13.59 -6.64
C ALA A 500 -13.35 13.40 -6.38
N LEU A 501 -12.48 13.90 -7.26
CA LEU A 501 -11.03 13.95 -7.01
C LEU A 501 -10.69 14.79 -5.77
N ARG A 502 -11.39 15.92 -5.57
CA ARG A 502 -11.22 16.78 -4.39
C ARG A 502 -11.74 16.12 -3.11
N ILE A 503 -12.89 15.45 -3.16
CA ILE A 503 -13.42 14.67 -2.02
C ILE A 503 -12.37 13.64 -1.57
N ARG A 504 -11.73 12.96 -2.52
CA ARG A 504 -10.65 12.00 -2.25
C ARG A 504 -9.44 12.67 -1.61
N GLU A 505 -8.95 13.78 -2.17
CA GLU A 505 -7.83 14.55 -1.62
C GLU A 505 -8.09 14.99 -0.17
N ILE A 506 -9.31 15.48 0.11
CA ILE A 506 -9.74 15.89 1.47
C ILE A 506 -9.70 14.69 2.43
N ALA A 507 -10.25 13.55 2.04
CA ALA A 507 -10.22 12.33 2.86
C ALA A 507 -8.78 11.89 3.18
N VAL A 508 -7.91 11.93 2.19
CA VAL A 508 -6.49 11.56 2.31
C VAL A 508 -5.76 12.46 3.31
N GLU A 509 -5.88 13.79 3.19
CA GLU A 509 -5.19 14.71 4.10
C GLU A 509 -5.70 14.59 5.54
N LEU A 510 -7.02 14.43 5.74
CA LEU A 510 -7.60 14.23 7.07
C LEU A 510 -7.19 12.88 7.70
N LEU A 511 -7.20 11.79 6.92
CA LEU A 511 -6.76 10.47 7.42
C LEU A 511 -5.27 10.46 7.78
N ARG A 512 -4.42 11.17 7.01
CA ARG A 512 -3.00 11.31 7.33
C ARG A 512 -2.76 12.08 8.63
N ALA A 513 -3.56 13.12 8.89
CA ALA A 513 -3.48 13.82 10.18
C ALA A 513 -3.80 12.90 11.36
N GLU A 514 -4.76 11.99 11.22
CA GLU A 514 -5.14 11.03 12.28
C GLU A 514 -4.03 10.03 12.66
N GLN A 515 -2.96 9.88 11.85
CA GLN A 515 -1.80 9.03 12.18
C GLN A 515 -1.07 9.48 13.46
N TRP A 516 -1.22 10.74 13.84
CA TRP A 516 -0.57 11.31 15.02
C TRP A 516 -1.37 11.13 16.31
N PHE A 517 -2.60 10.61 16.21
CA PHE A 517 -3.49 10.44 17.35
C PHE A 517 -3.51 8.97 17.75
N PHE A 518 -2.87 8.67 18.88
CA PHE A 518 -2.85 7.32 19.47
C PHE A 518 -3.90 7.23 20.58
N CYS A 519 -4.56 6.08 20.68
CA CYS A 519 -5.66 5.81 21.60
C CYS A 519 -5.27 4.75 22.62
#